data_AF-A0A954A8K7-F1
#
_entry.id   AF-A0A954A8K7-F1
#
_cell.length_a   1.000
_cell.length_b   1.000
_cell.length_c   1.000
_cell.angle_alpha   90.00
_cell.angle_beta   90.00
_cell.angle_gamma   90.00
#
_symmetry.space_group_name_H-M   'P 1'
#
loop_
_entity.id
_entity.type
_entity.pdbx_description
1 polymer ?
#
loop_
_entity_poly.entity_id
_entity_poly.type
_entity_poly.pdbx_seq_one_letter_code
_entity_poly.pdbx_strand_id
1 'polypeptide(L)'
;QSGARPRRTILFQLWSGEEQGLLGSRAWIDRHPEALDGISGVFVFDGGPNAIAGIDSTAEMFDSLQKVFEPVIGLNPDLPFEIRKRDGLGAELGSDHASFLQKGIPGFFWTQDGRADWRHGIHTQFDTFDLAIPEYLEHSATVVALTALGVANLDQKLSRENLRAQRGDRGGGRRMGVFLDGVAVEELVPDSVAEKAGVQAGDVFVKIDGKAIEDRQALVAAIRDGGPVKKVVVRRGDKEVEVTFEWKDEIEAEKKKQKEEEKPVIL
;
A
#
# COMPACT_ATOMS: atom_id res chain seq x y z
N GLN A 1 9.29 -11.55 -33.44
CA GLN A 1 9.18 -10.32 -32.62
C GLN A 1 7.91 -9.59 -33.03
N SER A 2 7.16 -9.03 -32.08
CA SER A 2 5.81 -8.47 -32.32
C SER A 2 5.77 -7.14 -33.11
N GLY A 3 6.91 -6.47 -33.30
CA GLY A 3 6.97 -5.18 -34.01
C GLY A 3 6.39 -3.98 -33.24
N ALA A 4 5.90 -4.20 -32.02
CA ALA A 4 5.33 -3.16 -31.16
C ALA A 4 6.38 -2.09 -30.81
N ARG A 5 5.98 -0.82 -30.86
CA ARG A 5 6.85 0.33 -30.53
C ARG A 5 6.18 1.19 -29.46
N PRO A 6 6.69 1.18 -28.22
CA PRO A 6 6.13 2.02 -27.17
C PRO A 6 6.44 3.50 -27.45
N ARG A 7 5.44 4.38 -27.28
CA ARG A 7 5.60 5.85 -27.39
C ARG A 7 6.37 6.45 -26.21
N ARG A 8 6.42 5.76 -25.07
CA ARG A 8 7.15 6.15 -23.85
C ARG A 8 8.17 5.09 -23.48
N THR A 9 9.25 5.50 -22.82
CA THR A 9 10.25 4.58 -22.28
C THR A 9 9.64 3.62 -21.26
N ILE A 10 9.99 2.34 -21.37
CA ILE A 10 9.67 1.32 -20.36
C ILE A 10 10.94 1.04 -19.59
N LEU A 11 10.89 1.16 -18.26
CA LEU A 11 12.01 0.87 -17.36
C LEU A 11 11.68 -0.38 -16.55
N PHE A 12 12.56 -1.38 -16.60
CA PHE A 12 12.55 -2.52 -15.68
C PHE A 12 13.53 -2.24 -14.56
N GLN A 13 13.06 -2.30 -13.32
CA GLN A 13 13.84 -1.96 -12.14
C GLN A 13 13.71 -3.07 -11.11
N LEU A 14 14.84 -3.45 -10.52
CA LEU A 14 14.90 -4.39 -9.40
C LEU A 14 15.38 -3.61 -8.19
N TRP A 15 14.51 -3.47 -7.19
CA TRP A 15 14.79 -2.68 -6.00
C TRP A 15 15.51 -3.52 -4.96
N SER A 16 16.61 -3.01 -4.44
CA SER A 16 17.26 -3.55 -3.24
C SER A 16 16.64 -2.92 -2.00
N GLY A 17 16.60 -3.62 -0.87
CA GLY A 17 16.26 -2.98 0.40
C GLY A 17 14.76 -2.76 0.64
N GLU A 18 13.89 -3.45 -0.09
CA GLU A 18 12.42 -3.38 0.07
C GLU A 18 12.03 -3.77 1.51
N GLU A 19 12.47 -4.95 1.95
CA GLU A 19 12.19 -5.52 3.28
C GLU A 19 12.75 -4.68 4.44
N GLN A 20 13.73 -3.82 4.16
CA GLN A 20 14.33 -2.89 5.13
C GLN A 20 13.61 -1.54 5.16
N GLY A 21 12.46 -1.42 4.49
CA GLY A 21 11.67 -0.18 4.45
C GLY A 21 11.85 0.61 3.16
N LEU A 22 11.82 -0.09 2.01
CA LEU A 22 11.81 0.50 0.66
C LEU A 22 13.06 1.32 0.32
N LEU A 23 14.22 0.96 0.90
CA LEU A 23 15.44 1.77 0.81
C LEU A 23 15.88 2.04 -0.63
N GLY A 24 15.77 1.04 -1.51
CA GLY A 24 16.16 1.17 -2.91
C GLY A 24 15.30 2.13 -3.71
N SER A 25 13.97 1.95 -3.69
CA SER A 25 13.05 2.84 -4.42
C SER A 25 13.09 4.26 -3.89
N ARG A 26 13.19 4.44 -2.57
CA ARG A 26 13.36 5.76 -1.93
C ARG A 26 14.65 6.44 -2.37
N ALA A 27 15.79 5.76 -2.25
CA ALA A 27 17.07 6.31 -2.65
C ALA A 27 17.13 6.63 -4.15
N TRP A 28 16.44 5.85 -4.99
CA TRP A 28 16.35 6.15 -6.42
C TRP A 28 15.54 7.42 -6.67
N ILE A 29 14.39 7.58 -6.03
CA ILE A 29 13.57 8.79 -6.15
C ILE A 29 14.36 10.03 -5.71
N ASP A 30 15.05 9.96 -4.56
CA ASP A 30 15.82 11.09 -4.04
C ASP A 30 16.98 11.50 -4.96
N ARG A 31 17.53 10.55 -5.72
CA ARG A 31 18.63 10.79 -6.67
C ARG A 31 18.18 11.21 -8.06
N HIS A 32 16.90 11.03 -8.40
CA HIS A 32 16.36 11.34 -9.73
C HIS A 32 15.08 12.22 -9.66
N PRO A 33 15.10 13.37 -8.96
CA PRO A 33 13.94 14.25 -8.87
C PRO A 33 13.47 14.74 -10.25
N GLU A 34 14.39 14.89 -11.20
CA GLU A 34 14.10 15.30 -12.58
C GLU A 34 13.31 14.26 -13.39
N ALA A 35 13.38 12.99 -12.99
CA ALA A 35 12.66 11.92 -13.68
C ALA A 35 11.18 11.84 -13.28
N LEU A 36 10.83 12.31 -12.07
CA LEU A 36 9.54 12.06 -11.42
C LEU A 36 8.35 12.57 -12.23
N ASP A 37 8.49 13.73 -12.86
CA ASP A 37 7.45 14.32 -13.71
C ASP A 37 7.20 13.48 -14.97
N GLY A 38 8.23 12.82 -15.50
CA GLY A 38 8.14 11.98 -16.70
C GLY A 38 7.41 10.66 -16.49
N ILE A 39 7.30 10.19 -15.24
CA ILE A 39 6.73 8.87 -14.93
C ILE A 39 5.21 8.90 -15.12
N SER A 40 4.70 7.97 -15.95
CA SER A 40 3.27 7.77 -16.16
C SER A 40 2.66 6.89 -15.07
N GLY A 41 3.36 5.82 -14.68
CA GLY A 41 2.96 4.96 -13.58
C GLY A 41 4.04 3.93 -13.28
N VAL A 42 4.01 3.39 -12.06
CA VAL A 42 4.92 2.34 -11.58
C VAL A 42 4.08 1.14 -11.17
N PHE A 43 4.40 -0.03 -11.71
CA PHE A 43 3.68 -1.28 -11.44
C PHE A 43 4.65 -2.25 -10.77
N VAL A 44 4.39 -2.60 -9.51
CA VAL A 44 5.29 -3.43 -8.71
C VAL A 44 4.71 -4.83 -8.58
N PHE A 45 5.47 -5.82 -9.04
CA PHE A 45 5.14 -7.23 -8.88
C PHE A 45 5.81 -7.78 -7.63
N ASP A 46 5.00 -7.85 -6.59
CA ASP A 46 5.30 -8.33 -5.26
C ASP A 46 3.99 -8.92 -4.66
N GLY A 47 4.05 -9.60 -3.53
CA GLY A 47 2.91 -10.27 -2.89
C GLY A 47 2.98 -11.80 -2.93
N GLY A 48 4.00 -12.37 -3.57
CA GLY A 48 4.29 -13.80 -3.54
C GLY A 48 3.93 -14.57 -4.82
N PRO A 49 3.71 -15.90 -4.72
CA PRO A 49 3.76 -16.82 -5.86
C PRO A 49 2.45 -16.95 -6.65
N ASN A 50 1.39 -16.27 -6.24
CA ASN A 50 0.09 -16.34 -6.90
C ASN A 50 0.05 -15.50 -8.19
N ALA A 51 -0.90 -15.79 -9.07
CA ALA A 51 -1.02 -15.10 -10.35
C ALA A 51 -1.58 -13.69 -10.15
N ILE A 52 -1.14 -12.74 -10.99
CA ILE A 52 -1.79 -11.43 -11.09
C ILE A 52 -3.26 -11.62 -11.47
N ALA A 53 -4.15 -11.08 -10.64
CA ALA A 53 -5.61 -11.19 -10.77
C ALA A 53 -6.31 -9.84 -10.95
N GLY A 54 -5.57 -8.73 -10.97
CA GLY A 54 -6.22 -7.43 -11.06
C GLY A 54 -5.39 -6.25 -10.58
N ILE A 55 -6.04 -5.08 -10.61
CA ILE A 55 -5.46 -3.81 -10.23
C ILE A 55 -6.51 -2.89 -9.61
N ASP A 56 -6.07 -2.05 -8.66
CA ASP A 56 -6.88 -0.94 -8.15
C ASP A 56 -6.72 0.29 -9.03
N SER A 57 -7.81 1.04 -9.22
CA SER A 57 -7.87 2.25 -10.04
C SER A 57 -8.61 3.36 -9.31
N THR A 58 -8.15 4.60 -9.44
CA THR A 58 -9.00 5.76 -9.14
C THR A 58 -10.10 5.89 -10.19
N ALA A 59 -11.11 6.72 -9.92
CA ALA A 59 -12.17 6.99 -10.90
C ALA A 59 -11.61 7.63 -12.19
N GLU A 60 -10.63 8.52 -12.04
CA GLU A 60 -10.02 9.31 -13.12
C GLU A 60 -9.12 8.46 -14.03
N MET A 61 -8.54 7.39 -13.50
CA MET A 61 -7.71 6.46 -14.28
C MET A 61 -8.53 5.33 -14.92
N PHE A 62 -9.77 5.09 -14.48
CA PHE A 62 -10.48 3.85 -14.80
C PHE A 62 -10.65 3.63 -16.30
N ASP A 63 -11.05 4.64 -17.06
CA ASP A 63 -11.23 4.51 -18.52
C ASP A 63 -9.91 4.26 -19.24
N SER A 64 -8.82 4.85 -18.76
CA SER A 64 -7.48 4.61 -19.32
C SER A 64 -7.02 3.18 -19.02
N LEU A 65 -7.23 2.70 -17.78
CA LEU A 65 -6.85 1.36 -17.39
C LEU A 65 -7.75 0.30 -18.07
N GLN A 66 -9.05 0.55 -18.25
CA GLN A 66 -9.93 -0.32 -19.03
C GLN A 66 -9.39 -0.52 -20.46
N LYS A 67 -8.94 0.54 -21.12
CA LYS A 67 -8.30 0.43 -22.45
C LYS A 67 -7.00 -0.36 -22.42
N VAL A 68 -6.17 -0.15 -21.39
CA VAL A 68 -4.90 -0.88 -21.24
C VAL A 68 -5.12 -2.38 -21.00
N PHE A 69 -6.12 -2.72 -20.18
CA PHE A 69 -6.37 -4.09 -19.74
C PHE A 69 -7.47 -4.81 -20.53
N GLU A 70 -8.06 -4.19 -21.55
CA GLU A 70 -8.96 -4.87 -22.50
C GLU A 70 -8.40 -6.23 -23.00
N PRO A 71 -7.13 -6.34 -23.46
CA PRO A 71 -6.58 -7.63 -23.87
C PRO A 71 -6.31 -8.60 -22.71
N VAL A 72 -6.36 -8.13 -21.46
CA VAL A 72 -6.11 -8.93 -20.25
C VAL A 72 -7.41 -9.49 -19.65
N ILE A 73 -8.51 -8.73 -19.69
CA ILE A 73 -9.80 -9.05 -19.05
C ILE A 73 -10.45 -10.36 -19.54
N GLY A 74 -9.99 -10.92 -20.67
CA GLY A 74 -10.40 -12.25 -21.15
C GLY A 74 -9.23 -13.18 -21.50
N LEU A 75 -8.01 -12.85 -21.08
CA LEU A 75 -6.80 -13.57 -21.49
C LEU A 75 -6.79 -15.02 -21.01
N ASN A 76 -7.23 -15.25 -19.77
CA ASN A 76 -7.30 -16.57 -19.17
C ASN A 76 -8.58 -16.69 -18.33
N PRO A 77 -9.55 -17.55 -18.72
CA PRO A 77 -10.80 -17.70 -17.96
C PRO A 77 -10.61 -18.32 -16.57
N ASP A 78 -9.52 -19.07 -16.36
CA ASP A 78 -9.20 -19.68 -15.05
C ASP A 78 -8.48 -18.71 -14.10
N LEU A 79 -7.99 -17.57 -14.63
CA LEU A 79 -7.31 -16.51 -13.89
C LEU A 79 -7.95 -15.16 -14.27
N PRO A 80 -9.18 -14.88 -13.79
CA PRO A 80 -9.90 -13.68 -14.14
C PRO A 80 -9.15 -12.43 -13.65
N PHE A 81 -9.18 -11.39 -14.48
CA PHE A 81 -8.54 -10.11 -14.16
C PHE A 81 -9.58 -9.03 -13.89
N GLU A 82 -9.50 -8.37 -12.74
CA GLU A 82 -10.43 -7.30 -12.35
C GLU A 82 -9.75 -5.92 -12.23
N ILE A 83 -10.40 -4.88 -12.75
CA ILE A 83 -10.07 -3.49 -12.42
C ILE A 83 -11.06 -2.99 -11.37
N ARG A 84 -10.57 -2.68 -10.17
CA ARG A 84 -11.41 -2.27 -9.05
C ARG A 84 -11.35 -0.76 -8.86
N LYS A 85 -12.51 -0.08 -8.94
CA LYS A 85 -12.59 1.34 -8.61
C LYS A 85 -12.41 1.56 -7.11
N ARG A 86 -11.51 2.48 -6.76
CA ARG A 86 -11.19 2.87 -5.39
C ARG A 86 -11.16 4.41 -5.29
N ASP A 87 -11.45 4.95 -4.11
CA ASP A 87 -11.40 6.41 -3.86
C ASP A 87 -9.96 6.95 -3.82
N GLY A 88 -8.98 6.05 -3.77
CA GLY A 88 -7.57 6.29 -4.05
C GLY A 88 -6.82 4.96 -4.12
N LEU A 89 -5.55 5.00 -4.54
CA LEU A 89 -4.72 3.80 -4.62
C LEU A 89 -4.15 3.36 -3.26
N GLY A 90 -4.30 4.21 -2.24
CA GLY A 90 -3.79 3.98 -0.88
C GLY A 90 -2.28 4.20 -0.81
N ALA A 91 -1.84 5.19 -0.01
CA ALA A 91 -0.40 5.44 0.20
C ALA A 91 0.22 4.50 1.25
N GLU A 92 -0.48 3.41 1.57
CA GLU A 92 -0.15 2.55 2.69
C GLU A 92 1.00 1.61 2.30
N LEU A 93 2.03 1.60 3.15
CA LEU A 93 3.20 0.72 3.06
C LEU A 93 2.81 -0.73 2.76
N GLY A 94 3.30 -1.22 1.63
CA GLY A 94 3.15 -2.61 1.21
C GLY A 94 4.30 -3.10 0.33
N SER A 95 4.81 -2.25 -0.57
CA SER A 95 5.97 -2.52 -1.43
C SER A 95 6.46 -1.22 -2.10
N ASP A 96 7.43 -1.29 -3.02
CA ASP A 96 8.11 -0.12 -3.62
C ASP A 96 7.19 0.89 -4.35
N HIS A 97 5.99 0.48 -4.77
CA HIS A 97 4.99 1.38 -5.36
C HIS A 97 4.59 2.52 -4.41
N ALA A 98 4.62 2.26 -3.10
CA ALA A 98 4.27 3.23 -2.06
C ALA A 98 5.23 4.43 -2.06
N SER A 99 6.53 4.21 -2.32
CA SER A 99 7.54 5.28 -2.42
C SER A 99 7.17 6.30 -3.52
N PHE A 100 6.61 5.83 -4.64
CA PHE A 100 6.18 6.68 -5.76
C PHE A 100 4.85 7.38 -5.48
N LEU A 101 3.87 6.68 -4.88
CA LEU A 101 2.59 7.28 -4.47
C LEU A 101 2.79 8.44 -3.49
N GLN A 102 3.76 8.35 -2.59
CA GLN A 102 4.11 9.43 -1.67
C GLN A 102 4.55 10.71 -2.40
N LYS A 103 5.14 10.58 -3.59
CA LYS A 103 5.53 11.73 -4.44
C LYS A 103 4.46 12.11 -5.48
N GLY A 104 3.24 11.60 -5.34
CA GLY A 104 2.13 11.91 -6.26
C GLY A 104 2.30 11.29 -7.65
N ILE A 105 3.01 10.17 -7.74
CA ILE A 105 3.16 9.37 -8.97
C ILE A 105 2.23 8.16 -8.84
N PRO A 106 1.46 7.77 -9.88
CA PRO A 106 0.62 6.59 -9.82
C PRO A 106 1.47 5.33 -9.60
N GLY A 107 1.40 4.75 -8.41
CA GLY A 107 2.08 3.51 -8.05
C GLY A 107 1.05 2.42 -7.78
N PHE A 108 1.28 1.24 -8.35
CA PHE A 108 0.35 0.13 -8.33
C PHE A 108 0.99 -1.12 -7.74
N PHE A 109 0.25 -1.80 -6.88
CA PHE A 109 0.51 -3.16 -6.41
C PHE A 109 -0.50 -4.09 -7.06
N TRP A 110 -0.02 -5.19 -7.65
CA TRP A 110 -0.92 -6.17 -8.27
C TRP A 110 -1.73 -6.89 -7.22
N THR A 111 -3.03 -7.05 -7.47
CA THR A 111 -3.78 -8.04 -6.70
C THR A 111 -3.40 -9.40 -7.23
N GLN A 112 -3.17 -10.35 -6.34
CA GLN A 112 -2.85 -11.72 -6.71
C GLN A 112 -3.90 -12.69 -6.18
N ASP A 113 -4.17 -13.74 -6.94
CA ASP A 113 -5.03 -14.84 -6.53
C ASP A 113 -4.51 -16.16 -7.11
N GLY A 114 -4.84 -17.27 -6.45
CA GLY A 114 -4.40 -18.59 -6.85
C GLY A 114 -4.24 -19.56 -5.70
N ARG A 115 -3.78 -20.77 -6.05
CA ARG A 115 -3.69 -21.91 -5.15
C ARG A 115 -2.36 -22.05 -4.41
N ALA A 116 -1.39 -21.17 -4.64
CA ALA A 116 -0.10 -21.25 -3.96
C ALA A 116 -0.28 -20.91 -2.47
N ASP A 117 0.41 -21.67 -1.60
CA ASP A 117 0.39 -21.41 -0.16
C ASP A 117 1.33 -20.25 0.19
N TRP A 118 0.86 -19.04 -0.09
CA TRP A 118 1.59 -17.81 0.19
C TRP A 118 2.00 -17.70 1.68
N ARG A 119 1.11 -18.10 2.60
CA ARG A 119 1.37 -17.97 4.05
C ARG A 119 2.46 -18.92 4.54
N HIS A 120 2.58 -20.08 3.92
CA HIS A 120 3.66 -21.01 4.24
C HIS A 120 5.02 -20.46 3.80
N GLY A 121 5.08 -19.80 2.63
CA GLY A 121 6.32 -19.24 2.10
C GLY A 121 6.75 -17.93 2.77
N ILE A 122 5.88 -16.92 2.72
CA ILE A 122 6.23 -15.52 3.00
C ILE A 122 7.01 -15.34 4.30
N HIS A 123 8.22 -14.78 4.18
CA HIS A 123 9.12 -14.47 5.30
C HIS A 123 9.51 -15.68 6.16
N THR A 124 9.52 -16.89 5.59
CA THR A 124 9.99 -18.12 6.25
C THR A 124 11.13 -18.77 5.46
N GLN A 125 11.80 -19.77 6.07
CA GLN A 125 12.78 -20.57 5.33
C GLN A 125 12.16 -21.48 4.25
N PHE A 126 10.83 -21.55 4.16
CA PHE A 126 10.12 -22.33 3.16
C PHE A 126 9.85 -21.54 1.88
N ASP A 127 10.20 -20.25 1.84
CA ASP A 127 10.19 -19.45 0.61
C ASP A 127 11.26 -19.95 -0.36
N THR A 128 10.85 -20.93 -1.16
CA THR A 128 11.70 -21.68 -2.07
C THR A 128 11.03 -21.75 -3.43
N PHE A 129 11.82 -22.08 -4.45
CA PHE A 129 11.34 -22.16 -5.83
C PHE A 129 10.14 -23.11 -6.01
N ASP A 130 9.99 -24.11 -5.13
CA ASP A 130 8.90 -25.09 -5.19
C ASP A 130 7.50 -24.48 -4.96
N LEU A 131 7.42 -23.29 -4.36
CA LEU A 131 6.16 -22.54 -4.24
C LEU A 131 5.74 -21.85 -5.54
N ALA A 132 6.66 -21.67 -6.48
CA ALA A 132 6.38 -21.00 -7.74
C ALA A 132 5.60 -21.94 -8.68
N ILE A 133 4.49 -21.42 -9.22
CA ILE A 133 3.62 -22.16 -10.12
C ILE A 133 3.89 -21.67 -11.56
N PRO A 134 4.40 -22.52 -12.48
CA PRO A 134 4.82 -22.10 -13.81
C PRO A 134 3.72 -21.37 -14.61
N GLU A 135 2.47 -21.84 -14.56
CA GLU A 135 1.37 -21.19 -15.27
C GLU A 135 1.04 -19.80 -14.70
N TYR A 136 1.28 -19.56 -13.41
CA TYR A 136 1.07 -18.26 -12.77
C TYR A 136 2.16 -17.27 -13.19
N LEU A 137 3.40 -17.75 -13.31
CA LEU A 137 4.51 -16.96 -13.85
C LEU A 137 4.27 -16.56 -15.30
N GLU A 138 3.84 -17.49 -16.15
CA GLU A 138 3.55 -17.21 -17.57
C GLU A 138 2.40 -16.22 -17.73
N HIS A 139 1.30 -16.42 -16.98
CA HIS A 139 0.17 -15.50 -16.97
C HIS A 139 0.61 -14.10 -16.53
N SER A 140 1.28 -14.01 -15.37
CA SER A 140 1.67 -12.72 -14.78
C SER A 140 2.70 -11.98 -15.63
N ALA A 141 3.67 -12.67 -16.22
CA ALA A 141 4.61 -12.08 -17.16
C ALA A 141 3.90 -11.52 -18.41
N THR A 142 2.87 -12.22 -18.90
CA THR A 142 2.06 -11.75 -20.03
C THR A 142 1.26 -10.50 -19.65
N VAL A 143 0.62 -10.49 -18.47
CA VAL A 143 -0.09 -9.32 -17.96
C VAL A 143 0.85 -8.13 -17.85
N VAL A 144 2.03 -8.29 -17.22
CA VAL A 144 3.03 -7.21 -17.08
C VAL A 144 3.47 -6.67 -18.44
N ALA A 145 3.73 -7.54 -19.42
CA ALA A 145 4.12 -7.12 -20.77
C ALA A 145 3.02 -6.32 -21.47
N LEU A 146 1.76 -6.78 -21.40
CA LEU A 146 0.61 -6.08 -21.98
C LEU A 146 0.36 -4.74 -21.29
N THR A 147 0.47 -4.67 -19.96
CA THR A 147 0.35 -3.41 -19.21
C THR A 147 1.44 -2.42 -19.60
N ALA A 148 2.70 -2.85 -19.60
CA ALA A 148 3.82 -1.97 -19.92
C ALA A 148 3.66 -1.36 -21.33
N LEU A 149 3.27 -2.19 -22.31
CA LEU A 149 3.03 -1.74 -23.68
C LEU A 149 1.79 -0.84 -23.78
N GLY A 150 0.68 -1.20 -23.12
CA GLY A 150 -0.57 -0.43 -23.14
C GLY A 150 -0.41 0.95 -22.51
N VAL A 151 0.16 1.02 -21.30
CA VAL A 151 0.41 2.29 -20.60
C VAL A 151 1.39 3.16 -21.37
N ALA A 152 2.48 2.58 -21.89
CA ALA A 152 3.45 3.33 -22.69
C ALA A 152 2.83 3.95 -23.95
N ASN A 153 1.70 3.41 -24.42
CA ASN A 153 0.98 3.87 -25.61
C ASN A 153 -0.35 4.57 -25.31
N LEU A 154 -0.65 5.00 -24.09
CA LEU A 154 -1.77 5.92 -23.83
C LEU A 154 -1.51 7.30 -24.46
N ASP A 155 -2.56 8.03 -24.85
CA ASP A 155 -2.38 9.39 -25.41
C ASP A 155 -1.82 10.36 -24.36
N GLN A 156 -2.27 10.22 -23.12
CA GLN A 156 -1.80 10.99 -21.97
C GLN A 156 -1.20 10.06 -20.91
N LYS A 157 -0.40 10.63 -20.00
CA LYS A 157 0.01 9.90 -18.79
C LYS A 157 -1.23 9.58 -17.96
N LEU A 158 -1.13 8.57 -17.11
CA LEU A 158 -2.18 8.28 -16.14
C LEU A 158 -2.40 9.50 -15.22
N SER A 159 -3.66 9.68 -14.80
CA SER A 159 -4.04 10.79 -13.93
C SER A 159 -3.29 10.71 -12.59
N ARG A 160 -2.95 11.88 -12.05
CA ARG A 160 -2.37 12.03 -10.70
C ARG A 160 -3.39 12.53 -9.67
N GLU A 161 -4.64 12.65 -10.09
CA GLU A 161 -5.74 13.08 -9.23
C GLU A 161 -6.18 11.94 -8.31
N ASN A 162 -6.56 12.30 -7.07
CA ASN A 162 -7.13 11.38 -6.08
C ASN A 162 -6.30 10.11 -5.82
N LEU A 163 -4.97 10.15 -6.00
CA LEU A 163 -4.09 9.00 -5.76
C LEU A 163 -4.10 8.55 -4.31
N ARG A 164 -4.30 9.48 -3.37
CA ARG A 164 -4.43 9.19 -1.95
C ARG A 164 -5.92 9.07 -1.63
N ALA A 165 -6.32 7.93 -1.09
CA ALA A 165 -7.70 7.76 -0.63
C ALA A 165 -8.00 8.86 0.39
N GLN A 166 -9.12 9.56 0.21
CA GLN A 166 -9.67 10.38 1.28
C GLN A 166 -9.94 9.44 2.46
N ARG A 167 -9.46 9.78 3.65
CA ARG A 167 -9.66 8.97 4.87
C ARG A 167 -11.14 8.61 4.99
N GLY A 168 -11.42 7.34 4.80
CA GLY A 168 -12.76 6.81 4.72
C GLY A 168 -12.74 5.59 3.83
N ASP A 169 -12.93 4.43 4.45
CA ASP A 169 -13.29 3.19 3.78
C ASP A 169 -12.14 2.38 3.13
N ARG A 170 -11.38 1.68 4.00
CA ARG A 170 -11.21 0.21 3.88
C ARG A 170 -10.40 -0.39 5.04
N GLY A 171 -10.96 -1.43 5.66
CA GLY A 171 -10.18 -2.61 5.99
C GLY A 171 -9.29 -2.56 7.24
N GLY A 172 -9.81 -2.02 8.34
CA GLY A 172 -9.74 -2.71 9.65
C GLY A 172 -8.36 -2.96 10.28
N GLY A 173 -7.49 -1.96 10.27
CA GLY A 173 -6.38 -1.91 11.22
C GLY A 173 -6.08 -0.47 11.58
N ARG A 174 -6.00 -0.16 12.88
CA ARG A 174 -5.52 1.13 13.35
C ARG A 174 -4.10 1.36 12.86
N ARG A 175 -3.92 2.25 11.88
CA ARG A 175 -2.60 2.63 11.37
C ARG A 175 -2.16 3.94 12.00
N MET A 176 -0.90 3.98 12.47
CA MET A 176 -0.30 5.16 13.09
C MET A 176 0.18 6.17 12.05
N GLY A 177 0.67 5.69 10.91
CA GLY A 177 1.29 6.48 9.83
C GLY A 177 2.72 6.91 10.14
N VAL A 178 3.54 5.95 10.58
CA VAL A 178 4.98 6.10 10.84
C VAL A 178 5.75 5.00 10.13
N PHE A 179 6.98 5.29 9.72
CA PHE A 179 8.00 4.30 9.34
C PHE A 179 8.84 3.99 10.56
N LEU A 180 9.21 2.73 10.75
CA LEU A 180 9.83 2.25 11.98
C LEU A 180 11.12 1.48 11.72
N ASP A 181 12.15 1.80 12.48
CA ASP A 181 13.27 0.89 12.76
C ASP A 181 13.01 0.23 14.13
N GLY A 182 12.52 -1.01 14.10
CA GLY A 182 11.98 -1.70 15.28
C GLY A 182 10.76 -0.98 15.85
N VAL A 183 10.97 -0.19 16.90
CA VAL A 183 9.96 0.65 17.56
C VAL A 183 10.34 2.14 17.56
N ALA A 184 11.43 2.51 16.89
CA ALA A 184 11.85 3.88 16.67
C ALA A 184 11.24 4.44 15.38
N VAL A 185 10.72 5.67 15.43
CA VAL A 185 10.15 6.39 14.30
C VAL A 185 11.27 6.90 13.42
N GLU A 186 11.39 6.36 12.22
CA GLU A 186 12.33 6.86 11.22
C GLU A 186 11.75 8.09 10.51
N GLU A 187 10.48 8.00 10.12
CA GLU A 187 9.78 9.01 9.33
C GLU A 187 8.28 9.00 9.65
N LEU A 188 7.61 10.13 9.41
CA LEU A 188 6.17 10.25 9.53
C LEU A 188 5.52 10.39 8.16
N VAL A 189 4.36 9.75 8.00
CA VAL A 189 3.46 10.03 6.88
C VAL A 189 2.75 11.36 7.16
N PRO A 190 2.74 12.32 6.21
CA PRO A 190 1.98 13.56 6.37
C PRO A 190 0.49 13.31 6.62
N ASP A 191 -0.10 14.14 7.47
CA ASP A 191 -1.50 14.07 7.93
C ASP A 191 -1.88 12.78 8.68
N SER A 192 -0.88 12.01 9.13
CA SER A 192 -1.08 10.78 9.89
C SER A 192 -1.62 10.99 11.30
N VAL A 193 -2.05 9.90 11.95
CA VAL A 193 -2.48 9.95 13.36
C VAL A 193 -1.30 10.33 14.25
N ALA A 194 -0.13 9.74 13.99
CA ALA A 194 1.10 10.03 14.74
C ALA A 194 1.58 11.47 14.55
N GLU A 195 1.60 11.99 13.32
CA GLU A 195 2.03 13.38 13.06
C GLU A 195 1.07 14.37 13.74
N LYS A 196 -0.25 14.16 13.61
CA LYS A 196 -1.27 14.98 14.27
C LYS A 196 -1.19 14.92 15.79
N ALA A 197 -0.74 13.80 16.34
CA ALA A 197 -0.49 13.62 17.77
C ALA A 197 0.83 14.26 18.24
N GLY A 198 1.67 14.75 17.32
CA GLY A 198 2.95 15.41 17.64
C GLY A 198 4.14 14.47 17.78
N VAL A 199 4.05 13.24 17.23
CA VAL A 199 5.19 12.33 17.09
C VAL A 199 6.19 12.91 16.08
N GLN A 200 7.48 12.62 16.29
CA GLN A 200 8.60 13.13 15.49
C GLN A 200 9.53 12.00 15.06
N ALA A 201 10.29 12.21 13.98
CA ALA A 201 11.38 11.32 13.63
C ALA A 201 12.41 11.27 14.77
N GLY A 202 12.88 10.07 15.10
CA GLY A 202 13.72 9.76 16.26
C GLY A 202 12.95 9.41 17.54
N ASP A 203 11.63 9.58 17.59
CA ASP A 203 10.82 9.12 18.72
C ASP A 203 10.81 7.59 18.82
N VAL A 204 10.93 7.02 20.02
CA VAL A 204 10.86 5.57 20.24
C VAL A 204 9.61 5.20 21.02
N PHE A 205 8.74 4.35 20.50
CA PHE A 205 7.54 3.92 21.23
C PHE A 205 7.93 3.11 22.46
N VAL A 206 7.47 3.53 23.64
CA VAL A 206 7.78 2.85 24.91
C VAL A 206 6.54 2.29 25.60
N LYS A 207 5.37 2.94 25.42
CA LYS A 207 4.14 2.51 26.08
C LYS A 207 2.90 2.87 25.28
N ILE A 208 1.90 1.99 25.27
CA ILE A 208 0.57 2.27 24.71
C ILE A 208 -0.50 1.73 25.66
N ASP A 209 -1.41 2.59 26.12
CA ASP A 209 -2.46 2.27 27.10
C ASP A 209 -1.94 1.52 28.33
N GLY A 210 -0.75 1.89 28.80
CA GLY A 210 -0.15 1.24 29.95
C GLY A 210 0.63 -0.06 29.64
N LYS A 211 0.62 -0.57 28.40
CA LYS A 211 1.42 -1.74 27.98
C LYS A 211 2.80 -1.30 27.49
N ALA A 212 3.85 -1.97 27.97
CA ALA A 212 5.22 -1.73 27.51
C ALA A 212 5.39 -2.17 26.06
N ILE A 213 6.13 -1.38 25.28
CA ILE A 213 6.46 -1.67 23.89
C ILE A 213 7.95 -2.00 23.82
N GLU A 214 8.26 -3.30 23.78
CA GLU A 214 9.64 -3.81 23.72
C GLU A 214 10.05 -4.15 22.29
N ASP A 215 9.08 -4.53 21.46
CA ASP A 215 9.30 -4.91 20.08
C ASP A 215 8.12 -4.51 19.17
N ARG A 216 8.30 -4.79 17.87
CA ARG A 216 7.31 -4.48 16.84
C ARG A 216 6.01 -5.25 17.01
N GLN A 217 6.05 -6.46 17.55
CA GLN A 217 4.85 -7.28 17.76
C GLN A 217 4.00 -6.70 18.89
N ALA A 218 4.62 -6.31 20.00
CA ALA A 218 3.97 -5.61 21.11
C ALA A 218 3.35 -4.28 20.66
N LEU A 219 4.07 -3.51 19.83
CA LEU A 219 3.57 -2.26 19.25
C LEU A 219 2.30 -2.49 18.43
N VAL A 220 2.33 -3.42 17.47
CA VAL A 220 1.18 -3.74 16.61
C VAL A 220 0.00 -4.26 17.43
N ALA A 221 0.26 -5.14 18.39
CA ALA A 221 -0.79 -5.68 19.26
C ALA A 221 -1.45 -4.58 20.11
N ALA A 222 -0.67 -3.67 20.69
CA ALA A 222 -1.19 -2.62 21.56
C ALA A 222 -2.02 -1.56 20.80
N ILE A 223 -1.64 -1.27 19.56
CA ILE A 223 -2.40 -0.39 18.66
C ILE A 223 -3.75 -1.02 18.28
N ARG A 224 -3.76 -2.33 17.96
CA ARG A 224 -4.97 -3.04 17.54
C ARG A 224 -5.95 -3.31 18.68
N ASP A 225 -5.46 -3.50 19.89
CA ASP A 225 -6.29 -3.78 21.06
C ASP A 225 -7.18 -2.59 21.43
N GLY A 226 -8.27 -2.79 22.18
CA GLY A 226 -9.09 -1.70 22.75
C GLY A 226 -9.76 -0.73 21.76
N GLY A 227 -10.01 0.51 22.20
CA GLY A 227 -10.79 1.54 21.47
C GLY A 227 -9.97 2.53 20.63
N PRO A 228 -10.63 3.39 19.82
CA PRO A 228 -10.02 4.26 18.82
C PRO A 228 -9.32 5.51 19.37
N VAL A 229 -9.13 5.56 20.69
CA VAL A 229 -8.33 6.57 21.38
C VAL A 229 -7.27 5.85 22.17
N LYS A 230 -6.01 6.18 21.93
CA LYS A 230 -4.86 5.53 22.56
C LYS A 230 -3.96 6.54 23.23
N LYS A 231 -3.57 6.22 24.45
CA LYS A 231 -2.58 6.96 25.22
C LYS A 231 -1.21 6.39 24.92
N VAL A 232 -0.39 7.14 24.21
CA VAL A 232 0.90 6.68 23.68
C VAL A 232 2.03 7.44 24.36
N VAL A 233 3.05 6.73 24.79
CA VAL A 233 4.27 7.33 25.32
C VAL A 233 5.40 7.00 24.37
N VAL A 234 6.10 8.03 23.92
CA VAL A 234 7.31 7.94 23.12
C VAL A 234 8.50 8.49 23.90
N ARG A 235 9.67 7.93 23.69
CA ARG A 235 10.94 8.48 24.17
C ARG A 235 11.54 9.36 23.08
N ARG A 236 11.74 10.64 23.41
CA ARG A 236 12.36 11.67 22.56
C ARG A 236 13.68 12.11 23.20
N GLY A 237 14.79 11.55 22.75
CA GLY A 237 16.07 11.66 23.45
C GLY A 237 15.95 11.06 24.86
N ASP A 238 16.25 11.84 25.89
CA ASP A 238 16.21 11.39 27.29
C ASP A 238 14.84 11.57 27.97
N LYS A 239 13.83 12.08 27.25
CA LYS A 239 12.52 12.40 27.82
C LYS A 239 11.43 11.48 27.30
N GLU A 240 10.50 11.13 28.17
CA GLU A 240 9.24 10.52 27.76
C GLU A 240 8.21 11.62 27.48
N VAL A 241 7.57 11.52 26.31
CA VAL A 241 6.53 12.42 25.83
C VAL A 241 5.27 11.60 25.65
N GLU A 242 4.19 12.07 26.26
CA GLU A 242 2.88 11.46 26.16
C GLU A 242 2.08 12.17 25.07
N VAL A 243 1.50 11.39 24.16
CA VAL A 243 0.66 11.84 23.04
C VAL A 243 -0.61 11.00 22.97
N THR A 244 -1.64 11.54 22.33
CA THR A 244 -2.91 10.85 22.16
C THR A 244 -3.14 10.55 20.69
N PHE A 245 -3.35 9.29 20.36
CA PHE A 245 -3.75 8.88 19.02
C PHE A 245 -5.28 8.79 18.96
N GLU A 246 -5.86 9.41 17.95
CA GLU A 246 -7.31 9.41 17.71
C GLU A 246 -7.62 8.99 16.27
N TRP A 247 -8.28 7.84 16.11
CA TRP A 247 -8.83 7.41 14.83
C TRP A 247 -10.25 7.96 14.67
N LYS A 248 -10.34 9.22 14.22
CA LYS A 248 -11.61 9.97 14.12
C LYS A 248 -12.72 9.22 13.40
N ASP A 249 -12.40 8.52 12.32
CA ASP A 249 -13.39 7.78 11.53
C ASP A 249 -14.03 6.64 12.35
N GLU A 250 -13.25 5.94 13.18
CA GLU A 250 -13.78 4.92 14.12
C GLU A 250 -14.61 5.57 15.23
N ILE A 251 -14.15 6.69 15.78
CA ILE A 251 -14.88 7.46 16.82
C ILE A 251 -16.26 7.91 16.29
N GLU A 252 -16.32 8.40 15.05
CA GLU A 252 -17.56 8.83 14.41
C GLU A 252 -18.48 7.65 14.10
N ALA A 253 -17.93 6.52 13.64
CA ALA A 253 -18.68 5.30 13.41
C ALA A 253 -19.30 4.73 14.70
N GLU A 254 -18.55 4.72 15.81
CA GLU A 254 -19.05 4.31 17.13
C GLU A 254 -20.19 5.22 17.61
N LYS A 255 -20.04 6.55 17.47
CA LYS A 255 -21.09 7.52 17.82
C LYS A 255 -22.36 7.34 16.97
N LYS A 256 -22.21 6.98 15.69
CA LYS A 256 -23.36 6.73 14.80
C LYS A 256 -24.12 5.46 15.21
N LYS A 257 -23.40 4.37 15.54
CA LYS A 257 -24.01 3.13 16.03
C LYS A 257 -24.79 3.32 17.33
N GLN A 258 -24.21 4.03 18.30
CA GLN A 258 -24.90 4.33 19.57
C GLN A 258 -26.20 5.12 19.36
N LYS A 259 -26.19 6.11 18.45
CA LYS A 259 -27.40 6.87 18.09
C LYS A 259 -28.46 6.05 17.36
N GLU A 260 -28.08 5.01 16.64
CA GLU A 260 -29.01 4.11 15.95
C GLU A 260 -29.63 3.09 16.92
N GLU A 261 -28.87 2.62 17.90
CA GLU A 261 -29.35 1.73 18.98
C GLU A 261 -30.28 2.45 19.97
N GLU A 262 -30.12 3.76 20.17
CA GLU A 262 -30.99 4.60 21.02
C GLU A 262 -32.31 5.02 20.36
N LYS A 263 -32.56 4.68 19.09
CA LYS A 263 -33.85 4.98 18.46
C LYS A 263 -34.95 4.11 19.08
N PRO A 264 -36.06 4.69 19.58
CA PRO A 264 -37.16 3.91 20.11
C PRO A 264 -37.72 3.00 19.02
N VAL A 265 -37.86 1.71 19.33
CA VAL A 265 -38.62 0.77 18.50
C VAL A 265 -40.07 1.24 18.56
N ILE A 266 -40.56 1.83 17.47
CA ILE A 266 -41.98 2.13 17.32
C ILE A 266 -42.66 0.79 17.06
N LEU A 267 -43.27 0.23 18.12
CA LEU A 267 -44.19 -0.91 18.06
C LEU A 267 -45.59 -0.45 17.64
#